data_AF-A0A7W7D4Q9-F1
#
_entry.id   AF-A0A7W7D4Q9-F1
#
_cell.length_a   1.000
_cell.length_b   1.000
_cell.length_c   1.000
_cell.angle_alpha   90.00
_cell.angle_beta   90.00
_cell.angle_gamma   90.00
#
_symmetry.space_group_name_H-M   'P 1'
#
loop_
_entity.id
_entity.type
_entity.pdbx_description
1 polymer ?
#
loop_
_entity_poly.entity_id
_entity_poly.type
_entity_poly.pdbx_seq_one_letter_code
_entity_poly.pdbx_strand_id
1 'polypeptide(L)'
;MSQRDRLLARPRPSTTYTLRVEDDTEQRRRLEDARRVLHLLQAQGDEADQGALTAAREELDQAEEELEACYEHIVLRAMRPRDFETLIAEHPAREGTEDKAWNVATFPEACFLACAEGEMSAADWEQFLAGNVSDVERADLYTEAIRVNARLPVATLPKDWMQTRS
;
A
#
# COMPACT_ATOMS: atom_id res chain seq x y z
N MET A 1 23.78 21.29 -4.42
CA MET A 1 22.38 21.17 -4.89
C MET A 1 21.54 22.20 -4.16
N SER A 2 20.84 23.09 -4.87
CA SER A 2 20.09 24.19 -4.23
C SER A 2 18.77 23.71 -3.61
N GLN A 3 18.15 24.53 -2.75
CA GLN A 3 16.80 24.25 -2.23
C GLN A 3 15.79 24.11 -3.38
N ARG A 4 15.88 24.96 -4.39
CA ARG A 4 15.03 24.93 -5.59
C ARG A 4 15.14 23.58 -6.30
N ASP A 5 16.36 23.11 -6.54
CA ASP A 5 16.59 21.83 -7.24
C ASP A 5 15.98 20.66 -6.46
N ARG A 6 16.16 20.64 -5.13
CA ARG A 6 15.58 19.60 -4.26
C ARG A 6 14.06 19.60 -4.28
N LEU A 7 13.42 20.77 -4.29
CA LEU A 7 11.96 20.87 -4.30
C LEU A 7 11.38 20.47 -5.66
N LEU A 8 12.03 20.84 -6.76
CA LEU A 8 11.59 20.48 -8.11
C LEU A 8 11.83 19.00 -8.45
N ALA A 9 12.88 18.39 -7.87
CA ALA A 9 13.19 16.98 -8.04
C ALA A 9 12.45 16.05 -7.07
N ARG A 10 11.58 16.58 -6.20
CA ARG A 10 10.87 15.77 -5.20
C ARG A 10 10.03 14.69 -5.90
N PRO A 11 10.23 13.40 -5.57
CA PRO A 11 9.44 12.32 -6.15
C PRO A 11 7.96 12.47 -5.80
N ARG A 12 7.09 11.98 -6.69
CA ARG A 12 5.65 11.87 -6.39
C ARG A 12 5.47 10.79 -5.32
N PRO A 13 4.72 11.05 -4.24
CA PRO A 13 4.40 10.03 -3.25
C PRO A 13 3.76 8.82 -3.91
N SER A 14 4.09 7.64 -3.39
CA SER A 14 3.44 6.39 -3.74
C SER A 14 3.13 5.60 -2.48
N THR A 15 2.09 4.79 -2.55
CA THR A 15 1.75 3.79 -1.53
C THR A 15 1.51 2.46 -2.22
N THR A 16 1.70 1.36 -1.50
CA THR A 16 1.38 0.02 -1.99
C THR A 16 0.14 -0.45 -1.24
N TYR A 17 -0.93 -0.72 -1.98
CA TYR A 17 -2.12 -1.36 -1.45
C TYR A 17 -1.98 -2.87 -1.57
N THR A 18 -2.09 -3.58 -0.46
CA THR A 18 -1.98 -5.05 -0.43
C THR A 18 -3.37 -5.65 -0.46
N LEU A 19 -3.73 -6.26 -1.58
CA LEU A 19 -5.01 -6.92 -1.78
C LEU A 19 -4.86 -8.43 -1.64
N ARG A 20 -5.71 -9.09 -0.86
CA ARG A 20 -5.71 -10.54 -0.77
C ARG A 20 -6.37 -11.17 -1.99
N VAL A 21 -5.69 -12.08 -2.67
CA VAL A 21 -6.21 -12.79 -3.86
C VAL A 21 -6.55 -14.26 -3.60
N GLU A 22 -5.98 -14.86 -2.56
CA GLU A 22 -6.27 -16.24 -2.16
C GLU A 22 -6.55 -16.35 -0.65
N ASP A 23 -7.15 -17.45 -0.21
CA ASP A 23 -7.28 -17.75 1.22
C ASP A 23 -5.91 -18.06 1.81
N ASP A 24 -5.48 -17.23 2.76
CA ASP A 24 -4.15 -17.24 3.34
C ASP A 24 -4.08 -17.96 4.69
N THR A 25 -5.16 -18.65 5.09
CA THR A 25 -5.29 -19.27 6.41
C THR A 25 -4.18 -20.30 6.69
N GLU A 26 -3.90 -21.19 5.74
CA GLU A 26 -2.86 -22.23 5.92
C GLU A 26 -1.45 -21.63 5.87
N GLN A 27 -1.20 -20.67 4.98
CA GLN A 27 0.09 -19.98 4.85
C GLN A 27 0.43 -19.18 6.11
N ARG A 28 -0.56 -18.48 6.70
CA ARG A 28 -0.40 -17.82 7.99
C ARG A 28 -0.03 -18.80 9.10
N ARG A 29 -0.72 -19.94 9.15
CA ARG A 29 -0.43 -20.98 10.14
C ARG A 29 0.99 -21.53 9.98
N ARG A 30 1.39 -21.83 8.74
CA ARG A 30 2.75 -22.31 8.42
C ARG A 30 3.81 -21.29 8.84
N LEU A 31 3.59 -20.00 8.53
CA LEU A 31 4.49 -18.92 8.94
C LEU A 31 4.61 -18.82 10.47
N GLU A 32 3.50 -18.91 11.20
CA GLU A 32 3.53 -18.92 12.66
C GLU A 32 4.31 -20.12 13.23
N ASP A 33 4.10 -21.31 12.68
CA ASP A 33 4.80 -22.52 13.11
C ASP A 33 6.31 -22.43 12.81
N ALA A 34 6.70 -21.94 11.62
CA ALA A 34 8.10 -21.69 11.27
C ALA A 34 8.77 -20.68 12.23
N ARG A 35 8.09 -19.57 12.55
CA ARG A 35 8.56 -18.59 13.54
C ARG A 35 8.77 -19.20 14.91
N ARG A 36 7.84 -20.05 15.37
CA ARG A 36 7.95 -20.74 16.67
C ARG A 36 9.14 -21.68 16.70
N VAL A 37 9.35 -22.48 15.65
CA VAL A 37 10.50 -23.41 15.56
C VAL A 37 11.82 -22.64 15.59
N LEU A 38 11.96 -21.59 14.78
CA LEU A 38 13.17 -20.77 14.77
C LEU A 38 13.43 -20.14 16.15
N HIS A 39 12.39 -19.61 16.80
CA HIS A 39 12.50 -19.03 18.13
C HIS A 39 12.97 -20.05 19.18
N LEU A 40 12.43 -21.28 19.16
CA LEU A 40 12.82 -22.35 20.07
C LEU A 40 14.29 -22.76 19.88
N LEU A 41 14.75 -22.86 18.63
CA LEU A 41 16.15 -23.18 18.34
C LEU A 41 17.09 -22.04 18.77
N GLN A 42 16.70 -20.78 18.55
CA GLN A 42 17.48 -19.63 19.01
C GLN A 42 17.58 -19.55 20.54
N ALA A 43 16.54 -19.97 21.25
CA ALA A 43 16.54 -20.00 22.71
C ALA A 43 17.52 -21.02 23.32
N GLN A 44 17.98 -22.00 22.53
CA GLN A 44 19.03 -22.95 22.95
C GLN A 44 20.44 -22.34 22.95
N GLY A 45 20.62 -21.14 22.37
CA GLY A 45 21.89 -20.42 22.39
C GLY A 45 23.02 -21.20 21.69
N ASP A 46 24.17 -21.30 22.35
CA ASP A 46 25.37 -21.93 21.80
C ASP A 46 25.24 -23.46 21.61
N GLU A 47 24.23 -24.09 22.24
CA GLU A 47 23.94 -25.52 22.11
C GLU A 47 23.08 -25.85 20.88
N ALA A 48 22.55 -24.83 20.19
CA ALA A 48 21.73 -25.02 19.01
C ALA A 48 22.54 -25.62 17.85
N ASP A 49 22.00 -26.68 17.25
CA ASP A 49 22.54 -27.23 16.02
C ASP A 49 22.44 -26.18 14.90
N GLN A 50 23.59 -25.75 14.39
CA GLN A 50 23.69 -24.75 13.32
C GLN A 50 23.01 -25.21 12.03
N GLY A 51 22.98 -26.52 11.76
CA GLY A 51 22.25 -27.09 10.63
C GLY A 51 20.74 -26.89 10.79
N ALA A 52 20.21 -27.19 11.98
CA ALA A 52 18.80 -26.98 12.31
C ALA A 52 18.41 -25.49 12.28
N LEU A 53 19.27 -24.59 12.79
CA LEU A 53 19.04 -23.15 12.72
C LEU A 53 18.98 -22.62 11.28
N THR A 54 19.84 -23.14 10.40
CA THR A 54 19.85 -22.76 8.99
C THR A 54 18.57 -23.24 8.30
N ALA A 55 18.21 -24.52 8.48
CA ALA A 55 16.98 -25.07 7.92
C ALA A 55 15.72 -24.35 8.42
N ALA A 56 15.68 -23.94 9.70
CA ALA A 56 14.54 -23.20 10.24
C ALA A 56 14.42 -21.77 9.70
N ARG A 57 15.54 -21.14 9.30
CA ARG A 57 15.52 -19.85 8.59
C ARG A 57 15.01 -20.01 7.18
N GLU A 58 15.50 -21.02 6.45
CA GLU A 58 15.04 -21.33 5.10
C GLU A 58 13.53 -21.63 5.07
N GLU A 59 13.03 -22.39 6.06
CA GLU A 59 11.58 -22.65 6.18
C GLU A 59 10.78 -21.39 6.52
N LEU A 60 11.33 -20.48 7.33
CA LEU A 60 10.70 -19.19 7.62
C LEU A 60 10.62 -18.34 6.35
N ASP A 61 11.72 -18.20 5.62
CA ASP A 61 11.79 -17.43 4.38
C ASP A 61 10.79 -18.00 3.35
N GLN A 62 10.74 -19.33 3.19
CA GLN A 62 9.77 -19.99 2.31
C GLN A 62 8.32 -19.75 2.73
N ALA A 63 8.01 -19.79 4.03
CA ALA A 63 6.66 -19.53 4.53
C ALA A 63 6.25 -18.05 4.37
N GLU A 64 7.21 -17.12 4.43
CA GLU A 64 6.97 -15.70 4.14
C GLU A 64 6.69 -15.48 2.65
N GLU A 65 7.45 -16.12 1.76
CA GLU A 65 7.22 -16.06 0.30
C GLU A 65 5.85 -16.67 -0.09
N GLU A 66 5.50 -17.81 0.50
CA GLU A 66 4.19 -18.45 0.26
C GLU A 66 3.03 -17.61 0.75
N LEU A 67 3.18 -16.93 1.90
CA LEU A 67 2.15 -16.02 2.39
C LEU A 67 2.03 -14.79 1.49
N GLU A 68 3.15 -14.20 1.07
CA GLU A 68 3.16 -13.05 0.16
C GLU A 68 2.46 -13.38 -1.16
N ALA A 69 2.63 -14.60 -1.69
CA ALA A 69 1.96 -15.05 -2.91
C ALA A 69 0.43 -15.10 -2.82
N CYS A 70 -0.16 -15.08 -1.62
CA CYS A 70 -1.61 -14.95 -1.43
C CYS A 70 -2.13 -13.51 -1.62
N TYR A 71 -1.24 -12.56 -1.89
CA TYR A 71 -1.54 -11.14 -2.02
C TYR A 71 -1.03 -10.57 -3.35
N GLU A 72 -1.74 -9.56 -3.83
CA GLU A 72 -1.33 -8.70 -4.93
C GLU A 72 -1.05 -7.28 -4.42
N HIS A 73 -0.01 -6.66 -4.98
CA HIS A 73 0.48 -5.37 -4.55
C HIS A 73 0.21 -4.30 -5.60
N ILE A 74 -0.83 -3.50 -5.35
CA ILE A 74 -1.24 -2.43 -6.24
C ILE A 74 -0.48 -1.16 -5.86
N VAL A 75 0.42 -0.72 -6.73
CA VAL A 75 1.17 0.52 -6.51
C VAL A 75 0.30 1.70 -6.94
N LEU A 76 0.00 2.58 -5.99
CA LEU A 76 -0.72 3.83 -6.22
C LEU A 76 0.28 4.98 -6.17
N ARG A 77 0.47 5.68 -7.30
CA ARG A 77 1.34 6.86 -7.35
C ARG A 77 0.51 8.12 -7.52
N ALA A 78 0.75 9.11 -6.65
CA ALA A 78 0.11 10.41 -6.75
C ALA A 78 0.31 11.03 -8.14
N MET A 79 -0.74 11.63 -8.67
CA MET A 79 -0.69 12.48 -9.87
C MET A 79 0.12 13.76 -9.60
N ARG A 80 0.40 14.54 -10.65
CA ARG A 80 0.89 15.91 -10.42
C ARG A 80 -0.24 16.74 -9.83
N PRO A 81 0.05 17.75 -8.99
CA PRO A 81 -1.01 18.53 -8.33
C PRO A 81 -2.01 19.12 -9.31
N ARG A 82 -1.56 19.66 -10.45
CA ARG A 82 -2.45 20.21 -11.48
C ARG A 82 -3.39 19.16 -12.07
N ASP A 83 -2.91 17.95 -12.29
CA ASP A 83 -3.70 16.87 -12.88
C ASP A 83 -4.77 16.41 -11.88
N PHE A 84 -4.44 16.35 -10.59
CA PHE A 84 -5.40 16.04 -9.52
C PHE A 84 -6.51 17.09 -9.40
N GLU A 85 -6.17 18.39 -9.40
CA GLU A 85 -7.17 19.47 -9.38
C GLU A 85 -8.03 19.48 -10.65
N THR A 86 -7.45 19.13 -11.80
CA THR A 86 -8.20 19.00 -13.06
C THR A 86 -9.21 17.86 -12.96
N LEU A 87 -8.81 16.70 -12.42
CA LEU A 87 -9.69 15.57 -12.21
C LEU A 87 -10.83 15.92 -11.23
N ILE A 88 -10.55 16.64 -10.14
CA ILE A 88 -11.61 17.13 -9.24
C ILE A 88 -12.63 18.00 -10.01
N ALA A 89 -12.15 18.90 -10.87
CA ALA A 89 -13.01 19.77 -11.67
C ALA A 89 -13.85 19.03 -12.72
N GLU A 90 -13.36 17.90 -13.24
CA GLU A 90 -14.11 17.01 -14.15
C GLU A 90 -15.25 16.25 -13.43
N HIS A 91 -15.16 16.12 -12.11
CA HIS A 91 -16.14 15.43 -11.27
C HIS A 91 -16.77 16.37 -10.21
N PRO A 92 -17.48 17.43 -10.62
CA PRO A 92 -18.02 18.42 -9.69
C PRO A 92 -19.06 17.82 -8.74
N ALA A 93 -19.09 18.32 -7.49
CA ALA A 93 -20.11 17.94 -6.51
C ALA A 93 -21.53 18.13 -7.07
N ARG A 94 -22.43 17.18 -6.78
CA ARG A 94 -23.82 17.22 -7.24
C ARG A 94 -24.65 18.16 -6.37
N GLU A 95 -25.55 18.90 -6.99
CA GLU A 95 -26.49 19.76 -6.26
C GLU A 95 -27.48 18.92 -5.45
N GLY A 96 -27.72 19.31 -4.19
CA GLY A 96 -28.69 18.65 -3.31
C GLY A 96 -28.23 17.34 -2.69
N THR A 97 -26.94 17.00 -2.75
CA THR A 97 -26.36 15.83 -2.08
C THR A 97 -25.40 16.25 -0.95
N GLU A 98 -24.82 15.27 -0.25
CA GLU A 98 -23.77 15.50 0.75
C GLU A 98 -22.36 15.65 0.14
N ASP A 99 -22.26 15.68 -1.20
CA ASP A 99 -21.00 15.89 -1.91
C ASP A 99 -20.40 17.25 -1.52
N LYS A 100 -19.16 17.26 -0.99
CA LYS A 100 -18.51 18.50 -0.55
C LYS A 100 -17.61 19.11 -1.61
N ALA A 101 -16.61 18.36 -2.06
CA ALA A 101 -15.55 18.85 -2.95
C ALA A 101 -15.65 18.25 -4.36
N TRP A 102 -16.24 17.07 -4.50
CA TRP A 102 -16.36 16.33 -5.76
C TRP A 102 -17.55 15.37 -5.69
N ASN A 103 -17.98 14.86 -6.85
CA ASN A 103 -18.98 13.81 -6.95
C ASN A 103 -18.45 12.49 -6.39
N VAL A 104 -18.94 12.10 -5.20
CA VAL A 104 -18.48 10.88 -4.50
C VAL A 104 -18.80 9.59 -5.25
N ALA A 105 -19.69 9.63 -6.24
CA ALA A 105 -20.05 8.46 -7.04
C ALA A 105 -19.15 8.24 -8.27
N THR A 106 -18.36 9.24 -8.69
CA THR A 106 -17.54 9.13 -9.92
C THR A 106 -16.08 9.49 -9.72
N PHE A 107 -15.79 10.47 -8.87
CA PHE A 107 -14.41 10.91 -8.62
C PHE A 107 -13.51 9.82 -8.00
N PRO A 108 -13.95 9.04 -7.00
CA PRO A 108 -13.02 8.14 -6.30
C PRO A 108 -12.45 7.04 -7.22
N GLU A 109 -13.28 6.49 -8.11
CA GLU A 109 -12.86 5.51 -9.11
C GLU A 109 -11.93 6.13 -10.15
N ALA A 110 -12.30 7.30 -10.71
CA ALA A 110 -11.44 8.00 -11.66
C ALA A 110 -10.07 8.35 -11.05
N CYS A 111 -10.04 8.72 -9.77
CA CYS A 111 -8.81 8.98 -9.02
C CYS A 111 -7.96 7.71 -8.90
N PHE A 112 -8.57 6.58 -8.55
CA PHE A 112 -7.87 5.29 -8.49
C PHE A 112 -7.27 4.91 -9.85
N LEU A 113 -8.06 4.94 -10.92
CA LEU A 113 -7.60 4.59 -12.28
C LEU A 113 -6.46 5.47 -12.77
N ALA A 114 -6.45 6.76 -12.38
CA ALA A 114 -5.37 7.68 -12.73
C ALA A 114 -4.08 7.48 -11.89
N CYS A 115 -4.15 6.73 -10.79
CA CYS A 115 -3.03 6.50 -9.86
C CYS A 115 -2.46 5.10 -9.88
N ALA A 116 -3.26 4.10 -10.26
CA ALA A 116 -2.83 2.71 -10.32
C ALA A 116 -1.71 2.54 -11.36
N GLU A 117 -0.56 2.04 -10.91
CA GLU A 117 0.53 1.62 -11.78
C GLU A 117 0.45 0.10 -11.99
N GLY A 118 0.84 -0.36 -13.17
CA GLY A 118 0.86 -1.78 -13.50
C GLY A 118 0.56 -2.04 -14.97
N GLU A 119 0.34 -3.32 -15.28
CA GLU A 119 0.04 -3.78 -16.64
C GLU A 119 -1.45 -3.71 -16.99
N MET A 120 -2.32 -3.64 -15.98
CA MET A 120 -3.77 -3.55 -16.17
C MET A 120 -4.18 -2.23 -16.82
N SER A 121 -4.99 -2.32 -17.87
CA SER A 121 -5.62 -1.15 -18.46
C SER A 121 -6.75 -0.62 -17.56
N ALA A 122 -7.24 0.60 -17.84
CA ALA A 122 -8.38 1.15 -17.10
C ALA A 122 -9.63 0.26 -17.21
N ALA A 123 -9.88 -0.32 -18.40
CA ALA A 123 -11.01 -1.23 -18.60
C ALA A 123 -10.86 -2.54 -17.82
N ASP A 124 -9.63 -3.06 -17.71
CA ASP A 124 -9.37 -4.27 -16.91
C ASP A 124 -9.59 -3.99 -15.41
N TRP A 125 -9.17 -2.81 -14.94
CA TRP A 125 -9.44 -2.37 -13.58
C TRP A 125 -10.93 -2.22 -13.29
N GLU A 126 -11.69 -1.57 -14.18
CA GLU A 126 -13.14 -1.44 -14.05
C GLU A 126 -13.82 -2.81 -13.96
N GLN A 127 -13.45 -3.75 -14.83
CA GLN A 127 -13.96 -5.12 -14.79
C GLN A 127 -13.60 -5.83 -13.48
N PHE A 128 -12.34 -5.69 -13.05
CA PHE A 128 -11.87 -6.27 -11.80
C PHE A 128 -12.67 -5.73 -10.60
N LEU A 129 -12.80 -4.41 -10.49
CA LEU A 129 -13.49 -3.71 -9.40
C LEU A 129 -15.00 -3.98 -9.34
N ALA A 130 -15.61 -4.30 -10.49
CA ALA A 130 -17.02 -4.64 -10.56
C ALA A 130 -17.31 -6.11 -10.16
N GLY A 131 -16.37 -7.02 -10.39
CA GLY A 131 -16.60 -8.46 -10.26
C GLY A 131 -15.89 -9.16 -9.09
N ASN A 132 -14.78 -8.62 -8.60
CA ASN A 132 -13.84 -9.36 -7.75
C ASN A 132 -13.56 -8.72 -6.39
N VAL A 133 -14.10 -7.53 -6.12
CA VAL A 133 -13.94 -6.84 -4.84
C VAL A 133 -15.30 -6.52 -4.24
N SER A 134 -15.37 -6.58 -2.91
CA SER A 134 -16.52 -6.07 -2.17
C SER A 134 -16.60 -4.54 -2.22
N ASP A 135 -17.77 -3.99 -1.89
CA ASP A 135 -17.95 -2.53 -1.81
C ASP A 135 -16.99 -1.88 -0.79
N VAL A 136 -16.65 -2.60 0.28
CA VAL A 136 -15.74 -2.10 1.33
C VAL A 136 -14.30 -2.07 0.84
N GLU A 137 -13.81 -3.13 0.19
CA GLU A 137 -12.47 -3.16 -0.42
C GLU A 137 -12.33 -2.08 -1.49
N ARG A 138 -13.37 -1.90 -2.31
CA ARG A 138 -13.39 -0.84 -3.32
C ARG A 138 -13.33 0.55 -2.70
N ALA A 139 -14.11 0.81 -1.65
CA ALA A 139 -14.07 2.09 -0.93
C ALA A 139 -12.71 2.36 -0.26
N ASP A 140 -12.06 1.32 0.27
CA ASP A 140 -10.74 1.41 0.88
C ASP A 140 -9.65 1.71 -0.16
N LEU A 141 -9.64 0.98 -1.29
CA LEU A 141 -8.79 1.26 -2.45
C LEU A 141 -8.89 2.71 -2.92
N TYR A 142 -10.12 3.20 -3.08
CA TYR A 142 -10.38 4.57 -3.51
C TYR A 142 -9.91 5.59 -2.47
N THR A 143 -10.07 5.27 -1.18
CA THR A 143 -9.61 6.13 -0.09
C THR A 143 -8.09 6.26 -0.11
N GLU A 144 -7.36 5.17 -0.31
CA GLU A 144 -5.90 5.19 -0.41
C GLU A 144 -5.41 5.95 -1.66
N ALA A 145 -6.10 5.84 -2.80
CA ALA A 145 -5.80 6.64 -3.99
C ALA A 145 -6.00 8.16 -3.75
N ILE A 146 -7.08 8.55 -3.06
CA ILE A 146 -7.30 9.96 -2.69
C ILE A 146 -6.23 10.41 -1.69
N ARG A 147 -5.91 9.58 -0.70
CA ARG A 147 -4.94 9.88 0.36
C ARG A 147 -3.54 10.15 -0.19
N VAL A 148 -3.07 9.34 -1.15
CA VAL A 148 -1.74 9.55 -1.76
C VAL A 148 -1.68 10.87 -2.54
N ASN A 149 -2.79 11.32 -3.13
CA ASN A 149 -2.89 12.61 -3.82
C ASN A 149 -3.10 13.82 -2.91
N ALA A 150 -3.79 13.65 -1.79
CA ALA A 150 -4.01 14.71 -0.81
C ALA A 150 -2.70 15.23 -0.20
N ARG A 151 -1.62 14.42 -0.25
CA ARG A 151 -0.26 14.79 0.19
C ARG A 151 -0.25 15.47 1.56
N LEU A 152 -1.11 14.99 2.47
CA LEU A 152 -1.29 15.60 3.78
C LEU A 152 0.06 15.68 4.47
N PRO A 153 0.43 16.84 5.03
CA PRO A 153 1.66 16.96 5.81
C PRO A 153 1.66 15.92 6.93
N VAL A 154 2.79 15.24 7.12
CA VAL A 154 2.99 14.39 8.30
C VAL A 154 3.04 15.32 9.51
N ALA A 155 1.93 15.39 10.25
CA ALA A 155 1.80 16.27 11.41
C ALA A 155 2.70 15.84 12.57
N THR A 156 3.13 14.58 12.60
CA THR A 156 4.01 14.02 13.62
C THR A 156 5.44 13.92 13.09
N LEU A 157 6.18 15.01 13.23
CA LEU A 157 7.64 14.95 13.13
C LEU A 157 8.18 14.24 14.39
N PRO A 158 9.16 13.33 14.28
CA PRO A 158 9.78 12.71 15.44
C PRO A 158 10.29 13.76 16.43
N LYS A 159 10.16 13.48 17.73
CA LYS A 159 10.47 14.41 18.82
C LYS A 159 11.90 14.98 18.78
N ASP A 160 12.83 14.26 18.14
CA ASP A 160 14.25 14.61 18.07
C ASP A 160 14.70 15.20 16.72
N TRP A 161 13.78 15.47 15.79
CA TRP A 161 14.16 15.91 14.43
C TRP A 161 14.77 17.32 14.36
N MET A 162 14.61 18.13 15.42
CA MET A 162 15.20 19.47 15.55
C MET A 162 16.52 19.50 16.34
N GLN A 163 17.11 18.37 16.70
CA GLN A 163 18.44 18.39 17.31
C GLN A 163 19.49 18.73 16.25
N THR A 164 19.84 20.02 16.16
CA THR A 164 21.01 20.50 15.44
C THR A 164 22.23 19.80 16.03
N ARG A 165 22.93 18.99 15.22
CA ARG A 165 24.24 18.44 15.62
C ARG A 165 25.16 19.61 15.96
N SER A 166 25.49 19.79 17.24
CA SER A 166 26.53 20.70 17.74
C SER A 166 27.91 20.09 17.54
#